data_AF-A0A524HM18-F1
#
_entry.id   AF-A0A524HM18-F1
#
_cell.length_a   1.000
_cell.length_b   1.000
_cell.length_c   1.000
_cell.angle_alpha   90.00
_cell.angle_beta   90.00
_cell.angle_gamma   90.00
#
_symmetry.space_group_name_H-M   'P 1'
#
loop_
_entity.id
_entity.type
_entity.pdbx_description
1 polymer ?
#
loop_
_entity_poly.entity_id
_entity_poly.type
_entity_poly.pdbx_seq_one_letter_code
_entity_poly.pdbx_strand_id
1 'polypeptide(L)' 'MTKKVLRQLVLNKGKEKFIFRYYTGSEDKLIDALIDQAKNPATNFDWFDAAVLSFKLTQSLIGQADEILHERDIILQ' A
#
# COMPACT_ATOMS: atom_id res chain seq x y z
N MET A 1 22.31 3.54 7.85
CA MET A 1 21.11 2.72 8.10
C MET A 1 19.91 3.44 7.51
N THR A 2 19.34 2.94 6.42
CA THR A 2 18.14 3.52 5.79
C THR A 2 16.95 3.32 6.73
N LYS A 3 16.33 4.41 7.19
CA LYS A 3 15.21 4.38 8.13
C LYS A 3 13.98 3.84 7.39
N LYS A 4 13.49 2.67 7.78
CA LYS A 4 12.24 2.12 7.23
C LYS A 4 11.05 2.94 7.75
N VAL A 5 10.31 3.56 6.84
CA VAL A 5 9.10 4.32 7.16
C VAL A 5 7.92 3.36 7.29
N LEU A 6 7.14 3.48 8.36
CA LEU A 6 5.91 2.71 8.53
C LEU A 6 4.78 3.40 7.74
N ARG A 7 4.14 2.64 6.85
CA ARG A 7 3.00 3.05 6.04
C ARG A 7 1.78 2.20 6.34
N GLN A 8 0.61 2.67 5.89
CA GLN A 8 -0.63 1.93 6.04
C GLN A 8 -1.55 2.10 4.83
N LEU A 9 -2.30 1.04 4.52
CA LEU A 9 -3.44 1.07 3.63
C LEU A 9 -4.71 0.85 4.45
N VAL A 10 -5.72 1.65 4.16
CA VAL A 10 -7.01 1.61 4.85
C VAL A 10 -8.11 1.39 3.83
N LEU A 11 -8.94 0.40 4.10
CA LEU A 11 -10.20 0.14 3.40
C LEU A 11 -11.34 0.21 4.40
N ASN A 12 -12.32 1.09 4.13
CA ASN A 12 -13.57 1.13 4.87
C ASN A 12 -14.63 0.41 4.03
N LYS A 13 -15.21 -0.67 4.55
CA LYS A 13 -16.26 -1.45 3.88
C LYS A 13 -17.49 -1.49 4.78
N GLY A 14 -18.43 -0.58 4.55
CA GLY A 14 -19.59 -0.42 5.43
C GLY A 14 -19.17 -0.08 6.86
N LYS A 15 -19.43 -0.98 7.81
CA LYS A 15 -19.07 -0.83 9.23
C LYS A 15 -17.69 -1.43 9.57
N GLU A 16 -17.10 -2.19 8.65
CA GLU A 16 -15.82 -2.85 8.85
C GLU A 16 -14.67 -1.99 8.31
N LYS A 17 -13.51 -2.10 8.95
CA LYS A 17 -12.30 -1.37 8.59
C LYS A 17 -11.12 -2.31 8.54
N PHE A 18 -10.52 -2.43 7.36
CA PHE A 18 -9.31 -3.22 7.15
C PHE A 18 -8.11 -2.28 7.12
N ILE A 19 -7.15 -2.52 8.00
CA ILE A 19 -5.94 -1.70 8.14
C ILE A 19 -4.72 -2.60 7.97
N PHE A 20 -4.03 -2.42 6.86
CA PHE A 20 -2.78 -3.13 6.59
C PHE A 20 -1.62 -2.18 6.82
N ARG A 21 -0.69 -2.56 7.70
CA ARG A 21 0.50 -1.76 8.02
C ARG A 21 1.73 -2.48 7.51
N TYR A 22 2.63 -1.74 6.89
CA TYR A 22 3.83 -2.30 6.28
C TYR A 22 4.96 -1.26 6.34
N TYR A 23 6.20 -1.74 6.30
CA TYR A 23 7.36 -0.88 6.16
C TYR A 23 7.65 -0.66 4.68
N THR A 24 8.16 0.52 4.32
CA THR A 24 8.66 0.76 2.95
C THR A 24 9.76 -0.25 2.60
N GLY A 25 9.69 -0.82 1.39
CA GLY A 25 10.54 -1.94 0.96
C GLY A 25 10.04 -3.30 1.47
N SER A 26 8.77 -3.42 1.84
CA SER A 26 8.10 -4.68 2.22
C SER A 26 6.70 -4.77 1.61
N GLU A 27 6.55 -4.17 0.43
CA GLU A 27 5.33 -4.14 -0.37
C GLU A 27 4.93 -5.55 -0.84
N ASP A 28 5.91 -6.41 -1.14
CA ASP A 28 5.72 -7.84 -1.43
C ASP A 28 4.91 -8.54 -0.32
N LYS A 29 5.34 -8.36 0.94
CA LYS A 29 4.66 -8.94 2.10
C LYS A 29 3.28 -8.35 2.34
N LEU A 30 3.11 -7.08 2.00
CA LEU A 30 1.80 -6.43 2.04
C LEU A 30 0.86 -7.11 1.04
N ILE A 31 1.31 -7.34 -0.20
CA ILE A 31 0.53 -8.02 -1.23
C ILE A 31 0.17 -9.44 -0.79
N ASP A 32 1.11 -10.21 -0.23
CA ASP A 32 0.83 -11.53 0.32
C ASP A 32 -0.26 -11.49 1.41
N ALA A 33 -0.20 -10.51 2.32
CA ALA A 33 -1.22 -10.32 3.35
C ALA A 33 -2.60 -9.96 2.78
N LEU A 34 -2.67 -9.20 1.67
CA LEU A 34 -3.93 -8.95 0.98
C LEU A 34 -4.50 -10.23 0.38
N ILE A 35 -3.64 -11.06 -0.23
CA ILE A 35 -4.02 -12.34 -0.81
C ILE A 35 -4.58 -13.29 0.26
N ASP A 36 -3.86 -13.43 1.38
CA ASP A 36 -4.29 -14.29 2.47
C ASP A 36 -5.61 -13.82 3.09
N GLN A 37 -5.81 -12.51 3.17
CA GLN A 37 -7.08 -11.95 3.63
C GLN A 37 -8.22 -12.24 2.64
N ALA A 38 -8.01 -12.06 1.34
CA ALA A 38 -9.02 -12.32 0.30
C ALA A 38 -9.38 -13.81 0.18
N LYS A 39 -8.45 -14.71 0.53
CA LYS A 39 -8.70 -16.15 0.61
C LYS A 39 -9.55 -16.54 1.82
N ASN A 40 -9.69 -15.67 2.82
CA ASN A 40 -10.39 -16.00 4.06
C ASN A 40 -11.90 -15.69 3.95
N PRO A 41 -12.78 -16.71 3.75
CA PRO A 41 -14.21 -16.50 3.60
C PRO A 41 -14.90 -16.05 4.90
N ALA A 42 -14.21 -16.09 6.05
CA ALA A 42 -14.74 -15.62 7.33
C ALA A 42 -14.72 -14.08 7.45
N THR A 43 -14.16 -13.37 6.47
CA THR A 43 -14.12 -11.91 6.45
C THR A 43 -14.83 -11.36 5.23
N ASN A 44 -15.35 -10.15 5.35
CA ASN A 44 -15.95 -9.43 4.23
C ASN A 44 -14.91 -8.82 3.28
N PHE A 45 -13.66 -9.27 3.33
CA PHE A 45 -12.60 -8.80 2.44
C PHE A 45 -12.40 -9.81 1.32
N ASP A 46 -12.57 -9.37 0.07
CA ASP A 46 -12.55 -10.26 -1.10
C ASP A 46 -11.41 -9.90 -2.09
N TRP A 47 -11.32 -10.68 -3.17
CA TRP A 47 -10.32 -10.47 -4.22
C TRP A 47 -10.41 -9.12 -4.92
N PHE A 48 -11.60 -8.53 -4.98
CA PHE A 48 -11.78 -7.19 -5.55
C PHE A 48 -11.19 -6.13 -4.61
N ASP A 49 -11.42 -6.26 -3.30
CA ASP A 49 -10.81 -5.39 -2.30
C ASP A 49 -9.27 -5.46 -2.35
N ALA A 50 -8.71 -6.66 -2.49
CA ALA A 50 -7.28 -6.87 -2.65
C ALA A 50 -6.72 -6.18 -3.89
N ALA A 51 -7.41 -6.28 -5.03
CA ALA A 51 -7.03 -5.60 -6.27
C ALA A 51 -7.09 -4.07 -6.12
N VAL A 52 -8.13 -3.53 -5.48
CA VAL A 52 -8.28 -2.10 -5.21
C VAL A 52 -7.15 -1.59 -4.32
N LEU A 53 -6.82 -2.31 -3.24
CA LEU A 53 -5.71 -1.92 -2.37
C LEU A 53 -4.35 -2.03 -3.07
N SER A 54 -4.14 -3.05 -3.89
CA SER A 54 -2.93 -3.20 -4.70
C SER A 54 -2.77 -2.05 -5.70
N PHE A 55 -3.85 -1.61 -6.34
CA PHE A 55 -3.82 -0.45 -7.23
C PHE A 55 -3.47 0.83 -6.47
N LYS A 56 -4.07 1.06 -5.30
CA LYS A 56 -3.75 2.22 -4.44
C LYS A 56 -2.28 2.23 -4.01
N LEU A 57 -1.72 1.06 -3.69
CA LEU A 57 -0.30 0.92 -3.39
C LEU A 57 0.54 1.40 -4.58
N THR A 58 0.27 0.89 -5.78
CA THR A 58 0.99 1.26 -7.01
C THR A 58 0.91 2.77 -7.28
N GLN A 59 -0.27 3.37 -7.16
CA GLN A 59 -0.45 4.83 -7.31
C GLN A 59 0.37 5.62 -6.30
N SER A 60 0.42 5.17 -5.04
CA SER A 60 1.23 5.81 -4.00
C SER A 60 2.73 5.70 -4.28
N LEU A 61 3.19 4.58 -4.84
CA LEU A 61 4.60 4.39 -5.21
C LEU A 61 5.00 5.28 -6.40
N ILE A 62 4.13 5.39 -7.41
CA ILE A 62 4.35 6.29 -8.55
C ILE A 62 4.44 7.74 -8.08
N GLY A 63 3.49 8.20 -7.26
CA GLY A 63 3.51 9.57 -6.74
C GLY A 63 4.78 9.88 -5.93
N GLN A 64 5.29 8.92 -5.15
CA GLN A 64 6.57 9.09 -4.44
C GLN A 64 7.76 9.15 -5.39
N ALA A 65 7.75 8.37 -6.47
CA ALA A 65 8.80 8.42 -7.47
C ALA A 65 8.82 9.78 -8.18
N ASP A 66 7.64 10.32 -8.51
CA ASP A 66 7.50 11.64 -9.13
C ASP A 66 7.99 12.76 -8.19
N GLU A 67 7.66 12.70 -6.90
CA GLU A 67 8.18 13.64 -5.89
C GLU A 67 9.72 13.63 -5.83
N ILE A 68 10.32 12.44 -5.80
CA ILE A 68 11.79 12.29 -5.76
C ILE A 68 12.45 12.85 -7.03
N LEU A 69 11.82 12.65 -8.19
CA LEU A 69 12.30 13.19 -9.46
C LEU A 69 12.20 14.72 -9.46
N HIS A 70 11.10 15.29 -8.97
CA HIS A 70 10.91 16.73 -8.89
C HIS A 70 11.87 17.42 -7.91
N GLU A 71 12.15 16.83 -6.75
CA GLU A 71 13.14 17.35 -5.80
C GLU A 71 14.56 17.40 -6.38
N ARG A 72 14.92 16.45 -7.24
CA ARG A 72 16.23 16.43 -7.92
C ARG A 72 16.39 17.56 -8.92
N ASP A 73 15.33 17.92 -9.64
CA ASP A 73 15.38 19.00 -10.62
C ASP A 73 15.51 20.38 -9.95
N ILE A 74 14.98 20.56 -8.74
CA ILE A 74 15.12 21.81 -7.96
C ILE A 74 16.54 21.97 -7.40
N ILE A 75 17.22 20.89 -6.99
CA ILE A 75 18.57 20.96 -6.41
C ILE A 75 19.66 21.19 -7.47
N LEU A 76 19.34 21.01 -8.75
CA LEU A 76 20.26 21.21 -9.87
C LEU A 76 20.12 22.59 -10.55
N GLN A 77 19.31 23.50 -10.01
CA GLN A 77 19.22 24.91 -10.40
C GLN A 77 19.90 25.83 -9.39
#